data_AF-A0A9W6DCE0-F1
#
_entry.id   AF-A0A9W6DCE0-F1
#
_cell.length_a   1.000
_cell.length_b   1.000
_cell.length_c   1.000
_cell.angle_alpha   90.00
_cell.angle_beta   90.00
_cell.angle_gamma   90.00
#
_symmetry.space_group_name_H-M   'P 1'
#
loop_
_entity.id
_entity.type
_entity.pdbx_description
1 polymer ?
#
loop_
_entity_poly.entity_id
_entity_poly.type
_entity_poly.pdbx_seq_one_letter_code
_entity_poly.pdbx_strand_id
1 'polypeptide(L)'
;MNLSLLKRYVPVLFVVICGVFVGIYLSFIYDNQNASATIIKVRSFSLKQHTSLNSKASYNGLVHVIDYDTSIVIDLRYATDNNFTKKKVYPKDICLLQKGTLDKLIAANNEFKTLGYRIKIWDAYRPPEVQQYFWSIVHDTRFIASPYANWSRHNRGAAVDITLVDENGKEIEMPTGFDEFSTTAYRNSTSMSINARNNMNLLTSIMEKHGFDPIQTEWWHYDDKNADNYPVVNLSLSDIQ
;
A
#
# COMPACT_ATOMS: atom_id res chain seq x y z
N MET A 1 -48.95 33.30 12.47
CA MET A 1 -48.92 32.00 13.16
C MET A 1 -48.91 32.26 14.66
N ASN A 2 -49.95 31.83 15.37
CA ASN A 2 -50.30 32.32 16.72
C ASN A 2 -49.54 31.51 17.80
N LEU A 3 -48.60 32.13 18.53
CA LEU A 3 -47.74 31.46 19.54
C LEU A 3 -48.52 30.83 20.72
N SER A 4 -49.80 31.12 20.86
CA SER A 4 -50.68 30.55 21.89
C SER A 4 -51.09 29.10 21.61
N LEU A 5 -51.06 28.64 20.36
CA LEU A 5 -51.40 27.26 19.99
C LEU A 5 -50.26 26.27 20.27
N LEU A 6 -48.99 26.72 20.16
CA LEU A 6 -47.83 25.85 20.35
C LEU A 6 -47.65 25.40 21.81
N LYS A 7 -48.03 26.24 22.79
CA LYS A 7 -47.91 25.92 24.23
C LYS A 7 -48.91 24.86 24.73
N ARG A 8 -49.94 24.54 23.96
CA ARG A 8 -50.99 23.58 24.35
C ARG A 8 -50.66 22.12 23.96
N TYR A 9 -49.76 21.90 23.00
CA TYR A 9 -49.42 20.57 22.47
C TYR A 9 -48.08 20.00 22.97
N VAL A 10 -47.20 20.84 23.53
CA VAL A 10 -45.89 20.40 24.08
C VAL A 10 -46.02 19.39 25.24
N PRO A 11 -46.96 19.53 26.21
CA PRO A 11 -47.07 18.54 27.27
C PRO A 11 -47.71 17.22 26.82
N VAL A 12 -48.60 17.26 25.81
CA VAL A 12 -49.28 16.06 25.28
C VAL A 12 -48.31 15.19 24.47
N LEU A 13 -47.37 15.80 23.74
CA LEU A 13 -46.35 15.07 22.99
C LEU A 13 -45.28 14.43 23.89
N PHE A 14 -44.94 15.06 25.03
CA PHE A 14 -43.96 14.52 25.98
C PHE A 14 -44.48 13.29 26.74
N VAL A 15 -45.78 13.25 27.06
CA VAL A 15 -46.41 12.11 27.76
C VAL A 15 -46.49 10.86 26.85
N VAL A 16 -46.70 11.04 25.54
CA VAL A 16 -46.77 9.92 24.58
C VAL A 16 -45.37 9.31 24.34
N ILE A 17 -44.31 10.13 24.31
CA ILE A 17 -42.94 9.63 24.10
C ILE A 17 -42.44 8.85 25.33
N CYS A 18 -42.70 9.32 26.56
CA CYS A 18 -42.29 8.58 27.76
C CYS A 18 -43.03 7.24 27.94
N GLY A 19 -44.29 7.13 27.53
CA GLY A 19 -45.07 5.88 27.63
C GLY A 19 -44.55 4.75 26.73
N VAL A 20 -44.04 5.08 25.54
CA VAL A 20 -43.48 4.09 24.60
C VAL A 20 -42.15 3.50 25.10
N PHE A 21 -41.30 4.31 25.76
CA PHE A 21 -40.03 3.83 26.30
C PHE A 21 -40.20 2.98 27.57
N VAL A 22 -41.19 3.28 28.43
CA VAL A 22 -41.50 2.44 29.60
C VAL A 22 -42.10 1.09 29.17
N GLY A 23 -42.94 1.07 28.13
CA GLY A 23 -43.50 -0.17 27.57
C GLY A 23 -42.45 -1.12 26.99
N ILE A 24 -41.48 -0.59 26.22
CA ILE A 24 -40.40 -1.40 25.64
C ILE A 24 -39.46 -1.96 26.73
N TYR A 25 -39.16 -1.16 27.76
CA TYR A 25 -38.29 -1.58 28.87
C TYR A 25 -38.95 -2.66 29.74
N LEU A 26 -40.26 -2.58 29.98
CA LEU A 26 -41.01 -3.60 30.73
C LEU A 26 -41.17 -4.91 29.94
N SER A 27 -41.36 -4.86 28.61
CA SER A 27 -41.36 -6.07 27.78
C SER A 27 -40.00 -6.79 27.77
N PHE A 28 -38.90 -6.03 27.79
CA PHE A 28 -37.54 -6.58 27.86
C PHE A 28 -37.25 -7.27 29.20
N ILE A 29 -37.86 -6.79 30.30
CA ILE A 29 -37.75 -7.42 31.62
C ILE A 29 -38.69 -8.63 31.76
N TYR A 30 -39.89 -8.59 31.16
CA TYR A 30 -40.83 -9.71 31.20
C TYR A 30 -40.32 -10.96 30.46
N ASP A 31 -39.65 -10.78 29.31
CA ASP A 31 -39.03 -11.90 28.58
C ASP A 31 -37.84 -12.51 29.33
N ASN A 32 -37.17 -11.75 30.19
CA ASN A 32 -35.96 -12.20 30.89
C ASN A 32 -36.24 -12.97 32.21
N GLN A 33 -37.52 -13.08 32.63
CA GLN A 33 -37.89 -13.84 33.84
C GLN A 33 -38.60 -15.19 33.56
N ASN A 34 -38.91 -15.52 32.29
CA ASN A 34 -39.60 -16.76 31.92
C ASN A 34 -38.72 -17.77 31.17
N ALA A 35 -37.41 -17.54 31.04
CA ALA A 35 -36.49 -18.52 30.49
C ALA A 35 -36.20 -19.63 31.52
N SER A 36 -37.04 -20.67 31.50
CA SER A 36 -36.92 -21.86 32.35
C SER A 36 -35.56 -22.54 32.13
N ALA A 37 -34.81 -22.71 33.21
CA ALA A 37 -33.52 -23.38 33.25
C ALA A 37 -33.66 -24.87 32.91
N THR A 38 -33.64 -25.20 31.61
CA THR A 38 -33.39 -26.56 31.17
C THR A 38 -31.89 -26.82 31.31
N ILE A 39 -31.51 -27.65 32.28
CA ILE A 39 -30.13 -28.12 32.45
C ILE A 39 -29.77 -28.99 31.24
N ILE A 40 -29.23 -28.36 30.20
CA ILE A 40 -28.48 -29.08 29.17
C ILE A 40 -27.14 -29.41 29.79
N LYS A 41 -26.89 -30.72 29.97
CA LYS A 41 -25.60 -31.27 30.36
C LYS A 41 -24.61 -31.02 29.22
N VAL A 42 -24.06 -29.81 29.14
CA VAL A 42 -23.02 -29.46 28.16
C VAL A 42 -21.78 -30.24 28.57
N ARG A 43 -21.52 -31.33 27.85
CA ARG A 43 -20.22 -32.01 27.84
C ARG A 43 -19.16 -30.91 27.72
N SER A 44 -18.13 -30.95 28.57
CA SER A 44 -16.99 -30.04 28.54
C SER A 44 -16.46 -29.88 27.11
N PHE A 45 -16.96 -28.86 26.42
CA PHE A 45 -16.45 -28.46 25.14
C PHE A 45 -15.23 -27.63 25.48
N SER A 46 -14.06 -28.23 25.28
CA SER A 46 -12.80 -27.50 25.32
C SER A 46 -12.97 -26.28 24.41
N LEU A 47 -13.01 -25.09 25.02
CA LEU A 47 -12.93 -23.84 24.31
C LEU A 47 -11.53 -23.80 23.70
N LYS A 48 -11.37 -24.41 22.52
CA LYS A 48 -10.29 -24.04 21.62
C LYS A 48 -10.49 -22.56 21.36
N GLN A 49 -9.57 -21.79 21.91
CA GLN A 49 -9.35 -20.40 21.65
C GLN A 49 -9.44 -20.20 20.12
N HIS A 50 -10.54 -19.63 19.63
CA HIS A 50 -10.65 -19.21 18.24
C HIS A 50 -9.85 -17.91 18.10
N THR A 51 -8.54 -18.04 18.06
CA THR A 51 -7.64 -17.00 17.57
C THR A 51 -7.40 -17.23 16.09
N SER A 52 -8.11 -16.48 15.25
CA SER A 52 -7.49 -15.81 14.09
C SER A 52 -8.51 -14.90 13.43
N LEU A 53 -8.55 -13.63 13.87
CA LEU A 53 -8.78 -12.55 12.90
C LEU A 53 -7.61 -12.64 11.91
N ASN A 54 -7.88 -12.72 10.61
CA ASN A 54 -6.87 -12.80 9.55
C ASN A 54 -5.83 -11.68 9.68
N SER A 55 -4.74 -11.91 10.40
CA SER A 55 -3.60 -11.01 10.42
C SER A 55 -2.86 -11.17 9.10
N LYS A 56 -2.89 -10.14 8.25
CA LYS A 56 -2.06 -10.09 7.03
C LYS A 56 -0.61 -10.35 7.42
N ALA A 57 0.09 -11.17 6.66
CA ALA A 57 1.45 -11.56 6.96
C ALA A 57 2.36 -10.32 6.95
N SER A 58 3.26 -10.23 7.92
CA SER A 58 4.30 -9.20 7.96
C SER A 58 5.66 -9.83 8.25
N TYR A 59 6.67 -9.37 7.51
CA TYR A 59 8.04 -9.87 7.58
C TYR A 59 8.95 -8.69 7.92
N ASN A 60 9.30 -8.53 9.19
CA ASN A 60 10.14 -7.42 9.68
C ASN A 60 9.60 -6.02 9.27
N GLY A 61 8.28 -5.83 9.37
CA GLY A 61 7.61 -4.58 8.98
C GLY A 61 7.23 -4.50 7.50
N LEU A 62 7.80 -5.38 6.66
CA LEU A 62 7.37 -5.55 5.30
C LEU A 62 6.00 -6.21 5.24
N VAL A 63 5.18 -5.77 4.29
CA VAL A 63 3.85 -6.31 4.02
C VAL A 63 3.66 -6.48 2.51
N HIS A 64 2.82 -7.44 2.14
CA HIS A 64 2.50 -7.71 0.74
C HIS A 64 1.54 -6.67 0.19
N VAL A 65 1.91 -6.01 -0.92
CA VAL A 65 1.15 -4.86 -1.47
C VAL A 65 -0.29 -5.24 -1.80
N ILE A 66 -0.50 -6.37 -2.48
CA ILE A 66 -1.84 -6.78 -2.94
C ILE A 66 -2.79 -7.14 -1.80
N ASP A 67 -2.27 -7.44 -0.60
CA ASP A 67 -3.14 -7.68 0.55
C ASP A 67 -3.86 -6.38 0.95
N TYR A 68 -3.31 -5.20 0.63
CA TYR A 68 -3.82 -3.89 1.04
C TYR A 68 -4.44 -3.08 -0.11
N ASP A 69 -3.89 -3.13 -1.32
CA ASP A 69 -4.46 -2.45 -2.49
C ASP A 69 -4.23 -3.26 -3.77
N THR A 70 -5.29 -3.94 -4.23
CA THR A 70 -5.27 -4.72 -5.48
C THR A 70 -5.40 -3.85 -6.73
N SER A 71 -5.59 -2.54 -6.60
CA SER A 71 -5.65 -1.62 -7.74
C SER A 71 -4.26 -1.21 -8.24
N ILE A 72 -3.23 -1.33 -7.39
CA ILE A 72 -1.83 -1.19 -7.79
C ILE A 72 -1.44 -2.39 -8.66
N VAL A 73 -0.88 -2.11 -9.84
CA VAL A 73 -0.44 -3.15 -10.76
C VAL A 73 0.96 -3.61 -10.38
N ILE A 74 1.16 -4.93 -10.28
CA ILE A 74 2.46 -5.53 -9.98
C ILE A 74 3.05 -6.11 -11.26
N ASP A 75 4.26 -5.71 -11.59
CA ASP A 75 5.05 -6.19 -12.72
C ASP A 75 6.53 -6.21 -12.30
N LEU A 76 6.87 -7.03 -11.28
CA LEU A 76 8.22 -7.06 -10.74
C LEU A 76 9.22 -7.54 -11.80
N ARG A 77 9.95 -6.60 -12.39
CA ARG A 77 10.82 -6.84 -13.56
C ARG A 77 11.93 -7.84 -13.26
N TYR A 78 12.41 -7.82 -12.02
CA TYR A 78 13.42 -8.75 -11.52
C TYR A 78 12.88 -10.17 -11.25
N ALA A 79 11.56 -10.38 -11.22
CA ALA A 79 10.93 -11.72 -11.22
C ALA A 79 10.72 -12.31 -12.63
N THR A 80 11.12 -11.57 -13.67
CA THR A 80 11.06 -11.96 -15.09
C THR A 80 12.45 -11.88 -15.73
N ASP A 81 12.57 -12.14 -17.04
CA ASP A 81 13.78 -11.85 -17.83
C ASP A 81 13.80 -10.42 -18.41
N ASN A 82 12.71 -9.65 -18.22
CA ASN A 82 12.57 -8.28 -18.68
C ASN A 82 13.25 -7.28 -17.73
N ASN A 83 14.56 -7.42 -17.57
CA ASN A 83 15.40 -6.52 -16.80
C ASN A 83 16.83 -6.48 -17.40
N PHE A 84 17.70 -5.64 -16.85
CA PHE A 84 19.05 -5.48 -17.39
C PHE A 84 19.93 -6.75 -17.31
N THR A 85 19.65 -7.67 -16.37
CA THR A 85 20.41 -8.93 -16.22
C THR A 85 19.99 -10.01 -17.22
N LYS A 86 18.83 -9.82 -17.88
CA LYS A 86 18.19 -10.82 -18.77
C LYS A 86 17.92 -12.16 -18.09
N LYS A 87 17.77 -12.16 -16.76
CA LYS A 87 17.53 -13.34 -15.94
C LYS A 87 16.49 -13.02 -14.87
N LYS A 88 15.75 -14.05 -14.47
CA LYS A 88 14.91 -14.02 -13.29
C LYS A 88 15.81 -14.09 -12.05
N VAL A 89 15.90 -12.98 -11.32
CA VAL A 89 16.72 -12.87 -10.09
C VAL A 89 15.87 -12.93 -8.83
N TYR A 90 14.60 -12.52 -8.89
CA TYR A 90 13.63 -12.77 -7.84
C TYR A 90 13.03 -14.17 -8.03
N PRO A 91 13.08 -15.05 -7.03
CA PRO A 91 12.53 -16.40 -7.15
C PRO A 91 11.00 -16.39 -7.27
N LYS A 92 10.34 -15.39 -6.66
CA LYS A 92 8.88 -15.23 -6.59
C LYS A 92 8.48 -13.79 -6.92
N ASP A 93 7.27 -13.64 -7.47
CA ASP A 93 6.66 -12.34 -7.76
C ASP A 93 5.87 -11.85 -6.53
N ILE A 94 6.59 -11.54 -5.46
CA ILE A 94 6.00 -11.08 -4.18
C ILE A 94 6.46 -9.65 -3.94
N CYS A 95 5.55 -8.69 -4.10
CA CYS A 95 5.84 -7.28 -3.95
C CYS A 95 5.69 -6.85 -2.50
N LEU A 96 6.80 -6.57 -1.81
CA LEU A 96 6.80 -6.17 -0.41
C LEU A 96 7.26 -4.73 -0.25
N LEU A 97 6.65 -4.03 0.71
CA LEU A 97 7.06 -2.70 1.16
C LEU A 97 6.91 -2.59 2.68
N GLN A 98 7.65 -1.67 3.29
CA GLN A 98 7.35 -1.25 4.65
C GLN A 98 5.92 -0.74 4.72
N LYS A 99 5.20 -1.09 5.80
CA LYS A 99 3.79 -0.70 5.92
C LYS A 99 3.55 0.80 5.77
N GLY A 100 4.42 1.63 6.36
CA GLY A 100 4.32 3.09 6.24
C GLY A 100 4.60 3.59 4.82
N THR A 101 5.55 2.98 4.11
CA THR A 101 5.80 3.27 2.70
C THR A 101 4.62 2.88 1.80
N LEU A 102 4.01 1.72 2.05
CA LEU A 102 2.82 1.27 1.34
C LEU A 102 1.63 2.20 1.57
N ASP A 103 1.42 2.71 2.79
CA ASP A 103 0.33 3.65 3.07
C ASP A 103 0.44 4.93 2.25
N LYS A 104 1.66 5.47 2.12
CA LYS A 104 1.95 6.61 1.26
C LYS A 104 1.70 6.29 -0.22
N LEU A 105 2.14 5.11 -0.67
CA LEU A 105 1.94 4.68 -2.05
C LEU A 105 0.46 4.50 -2.40
N ILE A 106 -0.34 3.95 -1.47
CA ILE A 106 -1.79 3.83 -1.62
C ILE A 106 -2.44 5.22 -1.70
N ALA A 107 -2.00 6.19 -0.88
CA ALA A 107 -2.49 7.56 -0.96
C ALA A 107 -2.18 8.21 -2.31
N ALA A 108 -0.95 8.04 -2.83
CA ALA A 108 -0.57 8.49 -4.16
C ALA A 108 -1.41 7.80 -5.26
N ASN A 109 -1.56 6.47 -5.19
CA ASN A 109 -2.37 5.70 -6.12
C ASN A 109 -3.84 6.14 -6.13
N ASN A 110 -4.39 6.49 -4.96
CA ASN A 110 -5.74 7.05 -4.85
C ASN A 110 -5.89 8.38 -5.58
N GLU A 111 -4.87 9.25 -5.52
CA GLU A 111 -4.87 10.49 -6.29
C GLU A 111 -4.75 10.24 -7.80
N PHE A 112 -3.85 9.35 -8.23
CA PHE A 112 -3.74 8.96 -9.64
C PHE A 112 -5.05 8.40 -10.20
N LYS A 113 -5.80 7.62 -9.42
CA LYS A 113 -7.11 7.10 -9.82
C LYS A 113 -8.12 8.20 -10.13
N THR A 114 -8.06 9.35 -9.45
CA THR A 114 -8.93 10.50 -9.78
C THR A 114 -8.61 11.13 -11.14
N LEU A 115 -7.42 10.83 -11.68
CA LEU A 115 -6.92 11.31 -12.97
C LEU A 115 -7.01 10.24 -14.07
N GLY A 116 -7.61 9.09 -13.79
CA GLY A 116 -7.72 7.96 -14.74
C GLY A 116 -6.47 7.07 -14.83
N TYR A 117 -5.56 7.17 -13.86
CA TYR A 117 -4.32 6.40 -13.82
C TYR A 117 -4.23 5.49 -12.60
N ARG A 118 -3.37 4.47 -12.68
CA ARG A 118 -2.98 3.63 -11.55
C ARG A 118 -1.47 3.44 -11.54
N ILE A 119 -0.90 3.25 -10.36
CA ILE A 119 0.52 2.93 -10.20
C ILE A 119 0.77 1.50 -10.69
N LYS A 120 1.85 1.31 -11.44
CA LYS A 120 2.47 0.00 -11.69
C LYS A 120 3.86 -0.03 -11.04
N ILE A 121 4.13 -1.09 -10.28
CA ILE A 121 5.42 -1.33 -9.62
C ILE A 121 6.29 -2.26 -10.46
N TRP A 122 7.50 -1.80 -10.79
CA TRP A 122 8.55 -2.58 -11.42
C TRP A 122 9.56 -3.14 -10.43
N ASP A 123 9.84 -2.43 -9.35
CA ASP A 123 10.61 -2.93 -8.20
C ASP A 123 10.17 -2.30 -6.88
N ALA A 124 10.37 -3.03 -5.78
CA ALA A 124 10.01 -2.63 -4.42
C ALA A 124 11.09 -3.14 -3.44
N TYR A 125 10.74 -3.92 -2.41
CA TYR A 125 11.75 -4.57 -1.58
C TYR A 125 12.70 -5.44 -2.43
N ARG A 126 13.99 -5.12 -2.36
CA ARG A 126 15.06 -5.87 -3.01
C ARG A 126 15.90 -6.56 -1.94
N PRO A 127 16.01 -7.90 -1.94
CA PRO A 127 16.88 -8.60 -1.01
C PRO A 127 18.35 -8.17 -1.14
N PRO A 128 19.12 -8.07 -0.03
CA PRO A 128 20.53 -7.69 -0.05
C PRO A 128 21.40 -8.50 -1.01
N GLU A 129 21.13 -9.80 -1.16
CA GLU A 129 21.84 -10.69 -2.08
C GLU A 129 21.67 -10.29 -3.55
N VAL A 130 20.49 -9.76 -3.91
CA VAL A 130 20.24 -9.25 -5.27
C VAL A 130 20.97 -7.93 -5.49
N GLN A 131 21.03 -7.06 -4.49
CA GLN A 131 21.79 -5.81 -4.57
C GLN A 131 23.29 -6.08 -4.79
N GLN A 132 23.84 -7.06 -4.08
CA GLN A 132 25.22 -7.51 -4.27
C GLN A 132 25.44 -8.10 -5.67
N TYR A 133 24.49 -8.88 -6.17
CA TYR A 133 24.54 -9.40 -7.54
C TYR A 133 24.53 -8.28 -8.58
N PHE A 134 23.65 -7.29 -8.46
CA PHE A 134 23.59 -6.14 -9.37
C PHE A 134 24.90 -5.35 -9.36
N TRP A 135 25.45 -5.10 -8.17
CA TRP A 135 26.73 -4.42 -8.02
C TRP A 135 27.87 -5.18 -8.72
N SER A 136 27.86 -6.52 -8.67
CA SER A 136 28.86 -7.38 -9.34
C SER A 136 28.79 -7.35 -10.87
N ILE A 137 27.77 -6.71 -11.46
CA ILE A 137 27.61 -6.56 -12.91
C ILE A 137 27.94 -5.12 -13.32
N VAL A 138 27.30 -4.14 -12.68
CA VAL A 138 27.31 -2.74 -13.15
C VAL A 138 28.50 -1.95 -12.61
N HIS A 139 28.88 -2.14 -11.34
CA HIS A 139 30.00 -1.44 -10.68
C HIS A 139 29.98 0.11 -10.80
N ASP A 140 28.80 0.72 -10.94
CA ASP A 140 28.63 2.17 -11.10
C ASP A 140 27.60 2.71 -10.10
N THR A 141 28.07 3.58 -9.20
CA THR A 141 27.23 4.16 -8.13
C THR A 141 26.17 5.13 -8.63
N ARG A 142 26.22 5.55 -9.90
CA ARG A 142 25.17 6.38 -10.52
C ARG A 142 23.88 5.62 -10.76
N PHE A 143 23.95 4.29 -10.88
CA PHE A 143 22.84 3.42 -11.25
C PHE A 143 22.56 2.35 -10.19
N ILE A 144 23.60 1.82 -9.53
CA ILE A 144 23.44 0.78 -8.52
C ILE A 144 24.13 1.22 -7.23
N ALA A 145 23.36 1.36 -6.14
CA ALA A 145 23.92 1.69 -4.84
C ALA A 145 24.98 0.64 -4.41
N SER A 146 26.14 1.10 -3.93
CA SER A 146 27.19 0.20 -3.47
C SER A 146 26.79 -0.48 -2.15
N PRO A 147 26.71 -1.82 -2.11
CA PRO A 147 26.36 -2.56 -0.89
C PRO A 147 27.43 -2.45 0.21
N TYR A 148 28.60 -1.87 -0.10
CA TYR A 148 29.74 -1.73 0.81
C TYR A 148 29.87 -0.32 1.42
N ALA A 149 29.17 0.66 0.85
CA ALA A 149 29.17 2.03 1.37
C ALA A 149 27.85 2.34 2.07
N ASN A 150 26.74 2.22 1.34
CA ASN A 150 25.38 2.45 1.85
C ASN A 150 24.41 1.50 1.14
N TRP A 151 23.63 0.76 1.91
CA TRP A 151 22.57 -0.09 1.36
C TRP A 151 21.53 0.72 0.60
N SER A 152 20.98 0.12 -0.46
CA SER A 152 19.87 0.72 -1.21
C SER A 152 18.64 0.86 -0.30
N ARG A 153 17.84 1.90 -0.54
CA ARG A 153 16.53 2.07 0.12
C ARG A 153 15.56 0.95 -0.24
N HIS A 154 15.74 0.31 -1.40
CA HIS A 154 15.03 -0.93 -1.75
C HIS A 154 15.31 -2.06 -0.74
N ASN A 155 16.53 -2.14 -0.18
CA ASN A 155 16.86 -3.17 0.83
C ASN A 155 16.17 -2.94 2.18
N ARG A 156 15.54 -1.77 2.37
CA ARG A 156 14.73 -1.44 3.55
C ARG A 156 13.24 -1.66 3.31
N GLY A 157 12.84 -1.94 2.06
CA GLY A 157 11.44 -1.92 1.61
C GLY A 157 10.86 -0.51 1.59
N ALA A 158 11.72 0.50 1.43
CA ALA A 158 11.39 1.91 1.57
C ALA A 158 11.68 2.72 0.30
N ALA A 159 11.68 2.05 -0.85
CA ALA A 159 11.77 2.66 -2.18
C ALA A 159 10.92 1.87 -3.17
N VAL A 160 10.52 2.54 -4.25
CA VAL A 160 9.76 1.94 -5.34
C VAL A 160 10.28 2.43 -6.69
N ASP A 161 10.31 1.52 -7.65
CA ASP A 161 10.49 1.83 -9.06
C ASP A 161 9.15 1.66 -9.76
N ILE A 162 8.59 2.76 -10.29
CA ILE A 162 7.19 2.78 -10.75
C ILE A 162 6.98 3.50 -12.08
N THR A 163 5.85 3.17 -12.70
CA THR A 163 5.24 3.93 -13.79
C THR A 163 3.74 4.10 -13.55
N LEU A 164 3.05 4.75 -14.49
CA LEU A 164 1.60 4.86 -14.51
C LEU A 164 1.02 4.03 -15.65
N VAL A 165 -0.15 3.44 -15.39
CA VAL A 165 -0.99 2.80 -16.40
C VAL A 165 -2.33 3.51 -16.49
N ASP A 166 -2.94 3.46 -17.67
CA ASP A 166 -4.32 3.91 -17.88
C ASP A 166 -5.34 2.90 -17.31
N GLU A 167 -6.63 3.19 -17.50
CA GLU A 167 -7.74 2.34 -17.07
C GLU A 167 -7.66 0.92 -17.64
N ASN A 168 -7.10 0.76 -18.86
CA ASN A 168 -6.92 -0.52 -19.53
C ASN A 168 -5.65 -1.26 -19.09
N GLY A 169 -4.85 -0.69 -18.18
CA GLY A 169 -3.59 -1.25 -17.74
C GLY A 169 -2.42 -1.02 -18.70
N LYS A 170 -2.59 -0.17 -19.72
CA LYS A 170 -1.53 0.19 -20.65
C LYS A 170 -0.63 1.25 -20.02
N GLU A 171 0.68 1.02 -20.04
CA GLU A 171 1.66 2.00 -19.57
C GLU A 171 1.56 3.29 -20.40
N ILE A 172 1.57 4.44 -19.72
CA ILE A 172 1.60 5.74 -20.37
C ILE A 172 3.02 6.07 -20.82
N GLU A 173 3.15 7.00 -21.76
CA GLU A 173 4.46 7.44 -22.26
C GLU A 173 5.30 8.05 -21.14
N MET A 174 6.51 7.53 -20.96
CA MET A 174 7.50 8.01 -19.99
C MET A 174 8.86 8.23 -20.69
N PRO A 175 9.83 8.93 -20.08
CA PRO A 175 11.07 9.31 -20.76
C PRO A 175 11.84 8.16 -21.42
N THR A 176 11.90 7.00 -20.75
CA THR A 176 12.62 5.80 -21.20
C THR A 176 11.92 4.53 -20.70
N GLY A 177 12.43 3.36 -21.08
CA GLY A 177 12.12 2.12 -20.38
C GLY A 177 12.79 2.05 -19.00
N PHE A 178 12.41 1.02 -18.23
CA PHE A 178 13.04 0.65 -16.95
C PHE A 178 14.49 0.17 -17.15
N ASP A 179 15.33 0.37 -16.13
CA ASP A 179 16.79 0.07 -16.14
C ASP A 179 17.56 0.74 -17.31
N GLU A 180 17.12 1.91 -17.78
CA GLU A 180 17.87 2.68 -18.78
C GLU A 180 19.06 3.39 -18.13
N PHE A 181 20.25 2.80 -18.23
CA PHE A 181 21.48 3.31 -17.63
C PHE A 181 22.19 4.37 -18.50
N SER A 182 21.44 5.38 -18.96
CA SER A 182 22.00 6.53 -19.67
C SER A 182 21.39 7.84 -19.19
N THR A 183 21.96 8.96 -19.62
CA THR A 183 21.46 10.30 -19.29
C THR A 183 20.08 10.59 -19.88
N THR A 184 19.55 9.70 -20.73
CA THR A 184 18.17 9.81 -21.24
C THR A 184 17.13 9.52 -20.16
N ALA A 185 17.46 8.70 -19.15
CA ALA A 185 16.58 8.40 -18.01
C ALA A 185 16.53 9.53 -16.97
N TYR A 186 17.42 10.52 -17.07
CA TYR A 186 17.52 11.59 -16.09
C TYR A 186 16.32 12.51 -16.19
N ARG A 187 15.83 13.00 -15.04
CA ARG A 187 14.64 13.88 -15.00
C ARG A 187 14.84 15.20 -15.75
N ASN A 188 16.07 15.69 -15.86
CA ASN A 188 16.40 16.90 -16.63
C ASN A 188 16.84 16.61 -18.07
N SER A 189 16.71 15.38 -18.56
CA SER A 189 17.10 15.03 -19.94
C SER A 189 16.36 15.91 -20.95
N THR A 190 17.06 16.38 -21.98
CA THR A 190 16.46 17.14 -23.08
C THR A 190 15.97 16.25 -24.22
N SER A 191 16.24 14.95 -24.16
CA SER A 191 15.92 13.98 -25.23
C SER A 191 14.49 13.44 -25.19
N MET A 192 13.76 13.65 -24.09
CA MET A 192 12.38 13.17 -23.93
C MET A 192 11.36 14.05 -24.66
N SER A 193 10.25 13.45 -25.11
CA SER A 193 9.13 14.18 -25.68
C SER A 193 8.46 15.12 -24.65
N ILE A 194 7.65 16.06 -25.12
CA ILE A 194 6.85 16.94 -24.25
C ILE A 194 5.85 16.12 -23.43
N ASN A 195 5.24 15.08 -24.02
CA ASN A 195 4.29 14.21 -23.34
C ASN A 195 4.96 13.42 -22.22
N ALA A 196 6.10 12.78 -22.50
CA ALA A 196 6.89 12.06 -21.52
C ALA A 196 7.31 12.97 -20.35
N ARG A 197 7.71 14.21 -20.65
CA ARG A 197 8.06 15.20 -19.62
C ARG A 197 6.86 15.56 -18.74
N ASN A 198 5.70 15.81 -19.34
CA ASN A 198 4.49 16.15 -18.60
C ASN A 198 4.03 14.98 -17.71
N ASN A 199 4.09 13.74 -18.21
CA ASN A 199 3.74 12.54 -17.45
C ASN A 199 4.72 12.30 -16.29
N MET A 200 6.03 12.46 -16.53
CA MET A 200 7.04 12.39 -15.48
C MET A 200 6.84 13.48 -14.42
N ASN A 201 6.54 14.72 -14.82
CA ASN A 201 6.27 15.82 -13.89
C ASN A 201 5.02 15.55 -13.05
N LEU A 202 3.96 15.01 -13.65
CA LEU A 202 2.75 14.59 -12.94
C LEU A 202 3.10 13.53 -11.89
N LEU A 203 3.77 12.45 -12.30
CA LEU A 203 4.21 11.37 -11.42
C LEU A 203 5.04 11.93 -10.25
N THR A 204 6.04 12.76 -10.57
CA THR A 204 6.93 13.37 -9.57
C THR A 204 6.16 14.18 -8.55
N SER A 205 5.31 15.10 -9.02
CA SER A 205 4.57 16.02 -8.15
C SER A 205 3.65 15.31 -7.16
N ILE A 206 2.96 14.25 -7.60
CA ILE A 206 2.05 13.48 -6.75
C ILE A 206 2.86 12.61 -5.77
N MET A 207 3.92 11.95 -6.24
CA MET A 207 4.77 11.16 -5.34
C MET A 207 5.42 12.03 -4.25
N GLU A 208 5.93 13.21 -4.60
CA GLU A 208 6.49 14.17 -3.64
C GLU A 208 5.49 14.64 -2.59
N LYS A 209 4.26 14.95 -3.05
CA LYS A 209 3.13 15.33 -2.19
C LYS A 209 2.78 14.26 -1.17
N HIS A 210 2.89 12.98 -1.55
CA HIS A 210 2.59 11.83 -0.67
C HIS A 210 3.79 11.31 0.11
N GLY A 211 4.89 12.05 0.12
CA GLY A 211 6.00 11.78 1.04
C GLY A 211 7.11 10.92 0.48
N PHE A 212 7.29 10.94 -0.84
CA PHE A 212 8.44 10.34 -1.51
C PHE A 212 9.43 11.41 -2.01
N ASP A 213 10.69 11.05 -2.18
CA ASP A 213 11.72 11.86 -2.84
C ASP A 213 12.14 11.20 -4.15
N PRO A 214 12.15 11.93 -5.27
CA PRO A 214 12.72 11.45 -6.52
C PRO A 214 14.24 11.47 -6.48
N ILE A 215 14.88 10.64 -7.31
CA ILE A 215 16.31 10.80 -7.64
C ILE A 215 16.49 11.36 -9.06
N GLN A 216 17.55 12.13 -9.26
CA GLN A 216 17.77 12.85 -10.53
C GLN A 216 18.08 11.91 -11.71
N THR A 217 18.76 10.80 -11.44
CA THR A 217 19.31 9.89 -12.44
C THR A 217 18.28 8.89 -12.98
N GLU A 218 17.18 8.66 -12.25
CA GLU A 218 16.16 7.66 -12.58
C GLU A 218 14.76 8.26 -12.41
N TRP A 219 14.05 8.48 -13.52
CA TRP A 219 12.73 9.10 -13.48
C TRP A 219 11.65 8.23 -12.79
N TRP A 220 11.85 6.90 -12.78
CA TRP A 220 10.92 5.92 -12.21
C TRP A 220 11.10 5.71 -10.70
N HIS A 221 12.26 6.10 -10.14
CA HIS A 221 12.65 5.76 -8.78
C HIS A 221 12.21 6.82 -7.76
N TYR A 222 11.67 6.34 -6.64
CA TYR A 222 11.19 7.15 -5.52
C TYR A 222 11.53 6.52 -4.18
N ASP A 223 12.24 7.28 -3.33
CA ASP A 223 12.55 6.92 -1.96
C ASP A 223 11.44 7.39 -1.01
N ASP A 224 11.09 6.61 0.00
CA ASP A 224 10.30 7.11 1.12
C ASP A 224 11.11 8.19 1.86
N LYS A 225 10.54 9.38 2.10
CA LYS A 225 11.19 10.46 2.90
C LYS A 225 11.63 10.02 4.30
N ASN A 226 11.03 8.95 4.82
CA ASN A 226 11.34 8.34 6.10
C ASN A 226 12.14 7.04 5.97
N ALA A 227 12.79 6.77 4.83
CA ALA A 227 13.51 5.54 4.58
C ALA A 227 14.60 5.23 5.62
N ASP A 228 15.22 6.26 6.21
CA ASP A 228 16.22 6.11 7.28
C ASP A 228 15.65 5.54 8.59
N ASN A 229 14.33 5.63 8.80
CA ASN A 229 13.67 5.10 9.99
C ASN A 229 13.51 3.57 9.95
N TYR A 230 13.67 2.95 8.77
CA TYR A 230 13.51 1.51 8.60
C TYR A 230 14.88 0.83 8.53
N PRO A 231 15.09 -0.31 9.22
CA PRO A 231 16.33 -1.05 9.10
C PRO A 231 16.47 -1.67 7.70
N VAL A 232 17.69 -2.04 7.33
CA VAL A 232 17.90 -2.96 6.21
C VAL A 232 17.27 -4.31 6.58
N VAL A 233 16.43 -4.84 5.71
CA VAL A 233 15.76 -6.12 5.92
C VAL A 233 16.53 -7.19 5.16
N ASN A 234 16.97 -8.22 5.89
CA ASN A 234 17.62 -9.40 5.32
C ASN A 234 16.62 -10.55 5.24
N LEU A 235 15.75 -10.52 4.24
CA LEU A 235 14.69 -11.50 3.99
C LEU A 235 14.87 -12.05 2.58
N SER A 236 15.12 -13.35 2.45
CA SER A 236 15.12 -13.97 1.14
C SER A 236 13.68 -14.19 0.67
N LEU A 237 13.37 -13.80 -0.57
CA LEU A 237 12.04 -14.04 -1.15
C LEU A 237 11.73 -15.54 -1.29
N SER A 238 12.73 -16.41 -1.31
CA SER A 238 12.53 -17.87 -1.33
C SER A 238 11.82 -18.37 -0.07
N ASP A 239 12.07 -17.73 1.08
CA ASP A 239 11.61 -18.18 2.40
C ASP A 239 10.15 -17.80 2.69
N ILE A 240 9.56 -16.95 1.87
CA ILE A 240 8.18 -16.46 2.02
C ILE A 240 7.20 -17.53 1.56
N GLN A 241 6.30 -17.96 2.45
CA GLN A 241 5.30 -19.00 2.18
C GLN A 241 4.12 -18.47 1.34
#